data_AF-A0A3D1IXH0-F1
#
_entry.id   AF-A0A3D1IXH0-F1
#
_cell.length_a   1.000
_cell.length_b   1.000
_cell.length_c   1.000
_cell.angle_alpha   90.00
_cell.angle_beta   90.00
_cell.angle_gamma   90.00
#
_symmetry.space_group_name_H-M   'P 1'
#
loop_
_entity.id
_entity.type
_entity.pdbx_description
1 polymer ?
#
loop_
_entity_poly.entity_id
_entity_poly.type
_entity_poly.pdbx_seq_one_letter_code
_entity_poly.pdbx_strand_id
1 'polypeptide(L)'
;MFKGSKLKRLSLYAATFATAAVLLTGCGGGSDGAAGVAGTPGTNGTNGTDGTNTAATVQVSTLSAAQWGVLKPQIDPASISVTISSAPVVKFKVTDGNGNGVVGLTAKSQAASATVASYNNIGFTLAKLVPGTPSLQPGAAGPSKWVSYMVTKPATTTSPAGGTYPTFDKEGTLVDNGDGTYQYTFYRDVTKVKDVVASLADDATHLKADLGDLTYDATLTHRLGIMIYGNQPGTGTNTSNAVQVTAAVPMINTLNAYLDFRPDGQPVTTSRTVVIKDSCSACHAGKGIGHANSPNSSTDGNYIGRNDPNFCVTCHTDQTKYGFPEVTTDSTGMVYTSAYKRVNGQSAFDYPRMIHQTHMGQDLTKTGYNLNGH
;
A
#
# COMPACT_ATOMS: atom_id res chain seq x y z
N MET A 1 -22.71 -27.83 -46.97
CA MET A 1 -22.47 -29.27 -46.66
C MET A 1 -22.50 -29.41 -45.13
N PHE A 2 -23.14 -30.45 -44.58
CA PHE A 2 -23.38 -30.66 -43.13
C PHE A 2 -22.07 -30.92 -42.34
N LYS A 3 -21.95 -30.86 -40.99
CA LYS A 3 -22.83 -31.11 -39.80
C LYS A 3 -22.41 -30.15 -38.65
N GLY A 4 -23.10 -29.87 -37.53
CA GLY A 4 -24.24 -30.51 -36.81
C GLY A 4 -23.75 -31.43 -35.66
N SER A 5 -24.28 -31.49 -34.43
CA SER A 5 -25.21 -30.64 -33.64
C SER A 5 -25.17 -31.07 -32.14
N LYS A 6 -25.89 -30.38 -31.23
CA LYS A 6 -25.85 -30.52 -29.75
C LYS A 6 -26.72 -31.68 -29.15
N LEU A 7 -26.58 -31.84 -27.82
CA LEU A 7 -27.46 -32.48 -26.80
C LEU A 7 -27.31 -33.98 -26.47
N LYS A 8 -27.29 -34.27 -25.16
CA LYS A 8 -27.75 -35.52 -24.54
C LYS A 8 -28.64 -35.24 -23.32
N ARG A 9 -29.67 -36.09 -23.16
CA ARG A 9 -30.65 -36.21 -22.06
C ARG A 9 -30.14 -37.27 -21.06
N LEU A 10 -30.35 -37.21 -19.73
CA LEU A 10 -31.56 -37.16 -18.86
C LEU A 10 -32.12 -38.55 -18.48
N SER A 11 -31.88 -38.94 -17.21
CA SER A 11 -32.57 -39.93 -16.33
C SER A 11 -32.29 -39.48 -14.87
N LEU A 12 -33.11 -39.56 -13.81
CA LEU A 12 -34.41 -40.18 -13.47
C LEU A 12 -34.34 -41.52 -12.68
N TYR A 13 -35.32 -41.71 -11.76
CA TYR A 13 -35.57 -42.80 -10.78
C TYR A 13 -34.72 -42.80 -9.49
N ALA A 14 -35.24 -43.12 -8.30
CA ALA A 14 -36.62 -43.18 -7.76
C ALA A 14 -36.57 -43.14 -6.21
N ALA A 15 -37.72 -42.91 -5.54
CA ALA A 15 -37.82 -42.78 -4.09
C ALA A 15 -38.65 -43.89 -3.42
N THR A 16 -38.42 -44.14 -2.12
CA THR A 16 -39.37 -44.81 -1.20
C THR A 16 -39.20 -44.34 0.24
N PHE A 17 -40.23 -44.52 1.07
CA PHE A 17 -40.49 -43.77 2.31
C PHE A 17 -40.94 -44.70 3.46
N ALA A 18 -40.84 -44.18 4.70
CA ALA A 18 -41.75 -44.41 5.85
C ALA A 18 -41.52 -45.55 6.89
N THR A 19 -41.70 -45.12 8.17
CA THR A 19 -42.32 -45.84 9.33
C THR A 19 -41.62 -47.05 9.98
N ALA A 20 -41.76 -47.35 11.28
CA ALA A 20 -42.42 -46.68 12.43
C ALA A 20 -41.77 -47.11 13.77
N ALA A 21 -42.12 -46.44 14.88
CA ALA A 21 -41.68 -46.77 16.23
C ALA A 21 -42.57 -47.84 16.92
N VAL A 22 -42.02 -48.57 17.88
CA VAL A 22 -42.78 -49.36 18.88
C VAL A 22 -42.17 -49.17 20.27
N LEU A 23 -42.99 -48.67 21.20
CA LEU A 23 -42.77 -48.78 22.65
C LEU A 23 -43.41 -50.08 23.15
N LEU A 24 -42.80 -50.76 24.11
CA LEU A 24 -43.56 -51.58 25.06
C LEU A 24 -42.84 -51.73 26.42
N THR A 25 -43.63 -51.71 27.48
CA THR A 25 -43.24 -51.65 28.90
C THR A 25 -43.14 -53.03 29.57
N GLY A 26 -42.31 -53.19 30.61
CA GLY A 26 -42.23 -54.45 31.38
C GLY A 26 -41.60 -54.33 32.78
N CYS A 27 -42.48 -54.14 33.77
CA CYS A 27 -42.37 -54.30 35.24
C CYS A 27 -41.09 -54.91 35.89
N GLY A 28 -40.67 -54.33 37.03
CA GLY A 28 -39.77 -54.95 38.03
C GLY A 28 -39.64 -54.07 39.27
N GLY A 29 -40.13 -54.52 40.43
CA GLY A 29 -40.23 -53.70 41.65
C GLY A 29 -39.08 -53.90 42.65
N GLY A 30 -38.74 -52.82 43.36
CA GLY A 30 -37.84 -52.80 44.51
C GLY A 30 -37.93 -51.44 45.20
N SER A 31 -38.23 -51.42 46.50
CA SER A 31 -38.37 -50.18 47.28
C SER A 31 -37.09 -49.88 48.04
N ASP A 32 -36.16 -49.18 47.38
CA ASP A 32 -34.96 -48.67 48.04
C ASP A 32 -35.32 -47.53 49.01
N GLY A 33 -34.68 -47.53 50.17
CA GLY A 33 -34.91 -46.52 51.21
C GLY A 33 -34.51 -45.12 50.77
N ALA A 34 -35.14 -44.10 51.36
CA ALA A 34 -34.89 -42.71 51.01
C ALA A 34 -33.39 -42.36 51.10
N ALA A 35 -32.84 -41.85 49.99
CA ALA A 35 -31.47 -41.38 49.94
C ALA A 35 -31.25 -40.26 50.96
N GLY A 36 -30.15 -40.32 51.71
CA GLY A 36 -29.76 -39.25 52.62
C GLY A 36 -29.54 -37.93 51.88
N VAL A 37 -29.81 -36.81 52.56
CA VAL A 37 -29.59 -35.47 52.00
C VAL A 37 -28.16 -35.32 51.47
N ALA A 38 -28.03 -34.94 50.20
CA ALA A 38 -26.75 -34.68 49.59
C ALA A 38 -26.03 -33.53 50.32
N GLY A 39 -24.75 -33.73 50.64
CA GLY A 39 -23.92 -32.68 51.21
C GLY A 39 -23.84 -31.48 50.25
N THR A 40 -23.79 -30.27 50.81
CA THR A 40 -23.64 -29.04 50.02
C THR A 40 -22.38 -29.13 49.15
N PRO A 41 -22.48 -28.89 47.82
CA PRO A 41 -21.31 -28.85 46.95
C PRO A 41 -20.26 -27.86 47.48
N GLY A 42 -19.01 -28.29 47.52
CA GLY A 42 -17.90 -27.39 47.84
C GLY A 42 -17.85 -26.24 46.83
N THR A 43 -17.55 -25.03 47.30
CA THR A 43 -17.34 -23.88 46.42
C THR A 43 -16.17 -24.16 45.48
N ASN A 44 -16.42 -24.16 44.17
CA ASN A 44 -15.32 -24.19 43.19
C ASN A 44 -14.37 -23.03 43.48
N GLY A 45 -13.07 -23.34 43.53
CA GLY A 45 -12.04 -22.31 43.62
C GLY A 45 -12.14 -21.37 42.41
N THR A 46 -11.81 -20.09 42.61
CA THR A 46 -11.67 -19.15 41.50
C THR A 46 -10.61 -19.67 40.53
N ASN A 47 -10.97 -19.87 39.26
CA ASN A 47 -9.98 -20.09 38.21
C ASN A 47 -8.94 -18.96 38.28
N GLY A 48 -7.66 -19.34 38.25
CA GLY A 48 -6.59 -18.36 38.09
C GLY A 48 -6.77 -17.57 36.79
N THR A 49 -6.32 -16.33 36.75
CA THR A 49 -6.24 -15.57 35.51
C THR A 49 -5.37 -16.32 34.51
N ASP A 50 -5.91 -16.61 33.32
CA ASP A 50 -5.15 -17.22 32.23
C ASP A 50 -3.89 -16.39 31.96
N GLY A 51 -2.73 -17.05 31.91
CA GLY A 51 -1.46 -16.40 31.62
C GLY A 51 -1.48 -15.79 30.23
N THR A 52 -1.03 -14.54 30.11
CA THR A 52 -0.83 -13.89 28.81
C THR A 52 0.29 -14.59 28.04
N ASN A 53 -0.08 -15.56 27.21
CA ASN A 53 0.82 -16.07 26.17
C ASN A 53 1.20 -14.90 25.28
N THR A 54 2.49 -14.53 25.27
CA THR A 54 3.04 -13.59 24.29
C THR A 54 2.71 -14.12 22.91
N ALA A 55 2.00 -13.32 22.11
CA ALA A 55 1.68 -13.69 20.74
C ALA A 55 2.97 -14.00 19.98
N ALA A 56 2.98 -15.09 19.21
CA ALA A 56 4.16 -15.47 18.45
C ALA A 56 4.54 -14.36 17.46
N THR A 57 5.84 -14.13 17.31
CA THR A 57 6.40 -13.08 16.44
C THR A 57 7.29 -13.67 15.36
N VAL A 58 7.37 -12.94 14.24
CA VAL A 58 8.18 -13.29 13.06
C VAL A 58 9.32 -12.27 12.96
N GLN A 59 10.51 -12.66 13.42
CA GLN A 59 11.71 -11.84 13.35
C GLN A 59 12.29 -11.87 11.92
N VAL A 60 12.18 -10.76 11.19
CA VAL A 60 12.58 -10.72 9.77
C VAL A 60 14.07 -10.95 9.54
N SER A 61 14.92 -10.60 10.52
CA SER A 61 16.38 -10.79 10.44
C SER A 61 16.83 -12.25 10.58
N THR A 62 15.94 -13.16 11.00
CA THR A 62 16.24 -14.60 11.15
C THR A 62 15.55 -15.47 10.10
N LEU A 63 14.81 -14.89 9.17
CA LEU A 63 14.17 -15.65 8.08
C LEU A 63 15.23 -16.18 7.11
N SER A 64 15.04 -17.41 6.62
CA SER A 64 15.74 -17.88 5.42
C SER A 64 15.24 -17.13 4.17
N ALA A 65 16.02 -17.16 3.09
CA ALA A 65 15.63 -16.55 1.81
C ALA A 65 14.27 -17.05 1.29
N ALA A 66 13.96 -18.34 1.47
CA ALA A 66 12.67 -18.92 1.13
C ALA A 66 11.52 -18.34 1.99
N GLN A 67 11.72 -18.26 3.31
CA GLN A 67 10.73 -17.68 4.23
C GLN A 67 10.50 -16.19 3.99
N TRP A 68 11.57 -15.42 3.69
CA TRP A 68 11.45 -14.01 3.31
C TRP A 68 10.66 -13.85 2.00
N GLY A 69 10.95 -14.69 1.00
CA GLY A 69 10.22 -14.70 -0.27
C GLY A 69 8.72 -14.92 -0.07
N VAL A 70 8.33 -15.90 0.75
CA VAL A 70 6.90 -16.23 0.99
C VAL A 70 6.24 -15.43 2.11
N LEU A 71 6.97 -14.53 2.80
CA LEU A 71 6.39 -13.67 3.84
C LEU A 71 5.24 -12.85 3.23
N LYS A 72 4.09 -12.83 3.92
CA LYS A 72 2.87 -12.12 3.54
C LYS A 72 2.53 -11.09 4.63
N PRO A 73 3.19 -9.92 4.65
CA PRO A 73 2.90 -8.88 5.61
C PRO A 73 1.49 -8.31 5.38
N GLN A 74 0.78 -8.05 6.46
CA GLN A 74 -0.55 -7.44 6.51
C GLN A 74 -0.54 -6.29 7.52
N ILE A 75 -1.36 -5.27 7.27
CA ILE A 75 -1.69 -4.21 8.23
C ILE A 75 -3.21 -4.13 8.28
N ASP A 76 -3.77 -4.23 9.48
CA ASP A 76 -5.18 -3.91 9.71
C ASP A 76 -5.35 -2.38 9.68
N PRO A 77 -6.20 -1.80 8.81
CA PRO A 77 -6.48 -0.37 8.80
C PRO A 77 -6.95 0.18 10.16
N ALA A 78 -7.63 -0.62 10.98
CA ALA A 78 -8.06 -0.21 12.32
C ALA A 78 -6.90 -0.09 13.33
N SER A 79 -5.74 -0.68 13.03
CA SER A 79 -4.51 -0.49 13.82
C SER A 79 -3.80 0.84 13.52
N ILE A 80 -4.16 1.51 12.42
CA ILE A 80 -3.49 2.73 11.97
C ILE A 80 -4.06 3.93 12.72
N SER A 81 -3.18 4.70 13.38
CA SER A 81 -3.50 6.04 13.89
C SER A 81 -2.46 7.05 13.44
N VAL A 82 -2.89 8.29 13.18
CA VAL A 82 -2.04 9.36 12.66
C VAL A 82 -2.26 10.62 13.48
N THR A 83 -1.18 11.27 13.88
CA THR A 83 -1.18 12.58 14.54
C THR A 83 -0.26 13.52 13.76
N ILE A 84 -0.74 14.72 13.43
CA ILE A 84 0.07 15.75 12.76
C ILE A 84 0.19 16.97 13.66
N SER A 85 1.33 17.06 14.35
CA SER A 85 1.66 18.19 15.24
C SER A 85 3.11 18.68 15.03
N SER A 86 3.61 18.59 13.79
CA SER A 86 4.99 18.92 13.38
C SER A 86 6.06 18.03 14.07
N ALA A 87 6.57 16.94 13.48
CA ALA A 87 6.23 16.29 12.22
C ALA A 87 5.12 15.21 12.39
N PRO A 88 4.58 14.62 11.30
CA PRO A 88 3.61 13.52 11.41
C PRO A 88 4.16 12.29 12.15
N VAL A 89 3.31 11.72 13.01
CA VAL A 89 3.53 10.45 13.71
C VAL A 89 2.44 9.46 13.29
N VAL A 90 2.83 8.25 12.92
CA VAL A 90 1.93 7.15 12.55
C VAL A 90 2.20 5.97 13.46
N LYS A 91 1.16 5.38 14.05
CA LYS A 91 1.23 4.06 14.70
C LYS A 91 0.44 3.05 13.87
N PHE A 92 0.93 1.81 13.79
CA PHE A 92 0.33 0.74 13.00
C PHE A 92 0.81 -0.63 13.51
N LYS A 93 0.09 -1.71 13.16
CA LYS A 93 0.50 -3.09 13.44
C LYS A 93 0.77 -3.85 12.14
N VAL A 94 1.87 -4.60 12.09
CA VAL A 94 2.20 -5.53 11.00
C VAL A 94 2.08 -6.97 11.50
N THR A 95 1.36 -7.81 10.76
CA THR A 95 1.30 -9.26 10.99
C THR A 95 1.72 -10.05 9.75
N ASP A 96 2.03 -11.34 9.92
CA ASP A 96 2.09 -12.29 8.82
C ASP A 96 0.67 -12.76 8.44
N GLY A 97 0.58 -13.65 7.44
CA GLY A 97 -0.70 -14.25 7.01
C GLY A 97 -1.33 -15.21 8.03
N ASN A 98 -0.70 -15.47 9.17
CA ASN A 98 -1.22 -16.26 10.29
C ASN A 98 -1.61 -15.40 11.50
N GLY A 99 -1.42 -14.07 11.43
CA GLY A 99 -1.67 -13.13 12.53
C GLY A 99 -0.51 -12.93 13.51
N ASN A 100 0.65 -13.56 13.28
CA ASN A 100 1.85 -13.38 14.10
C ASN A 100 2.43 -11.98 13.90
N GLY A 101 2.91 -11.31 14.95
CA GLY A 101 3.48 -9.97 14.83
C GLY A 101 4.81 -9.97 14.06
N VAL A 102 4.94 -9.18 12.99
CA VAL A 102 6.18 -9.10 12.20
C VAL A 102 7.09 -8.03 12.77
N VAL A 103 8.29 -8.43 13.22
CA VAL A 103 9.25 -7.60 13.97
C VAL A 103 10.61 -7.56 13.27
N GLY A 104 11.37 -6.48 13.49
CA GLY A 104 12.70 -6.24 12.94
C GLY A 104 12.73 -5.44 11.63
N LEU A 105 11.65 -4.75 11.24
CA LEU A 105 11.61 -3.91 10.02
C LEU A 105 12.44 -2.61 10.11
N THR A 106 13.21 -2.42 11.20
CA THR A 106 14.00 -1.22 11.52
C THR A 106 15.36 -1.15 10.82
N ALA A 107 15.70 -2.09 9.93
CA ALA A 107 16.95 -2.07 9.18
C ALA A 107 17.06 -0.85 8.25
N LYS A 108 18.11 -0.04 8.45
CA LYS A 108 18.46 1.12 7.59
C LYS A 108 19.72 0.84 6.77
N SER A 109 19.79 1.49 5.60
CA SER A 109 21.01 1.65 4.81
C SER A 109 21.37 3.13 4.65
N GLN A 110 22.66 3.42 4.65
CA GLN A 110 23.21 4.73 4.31
C GLN A 110 24.31 4.58 3.25
N ALA A 111 24.03 4.99 2.03
CA ALA A 111 25.05 5.11 0.99
C ALA A 111 26.08 6.20 1.37
N ALA A 112 27.33 6.07 0.92
CA ALA A 112 28.40 7.04 1.23
C ALA A 112 28.11 8.49 0.80
N SER A 113 27.18 8.71 -0.14
CA SER A 113 26.72 10.03 -0.58
C SER A 113 25.50 10.57 0.20
N ALA A 114 24.84 9.76 1.02
CA ALA A 114 23.64 10.14 1.74
C ALA A 114 23.97 10.71 3.13
N THR A 115 23.42 11.89 3.47
CA THR A 115 23.59 12.47 4.81
C THR A 115 22.66 11.85 5.86
N VAL A 116 21.61 11.15 5.44
CA VAL A 116 20.61 10.51 6.31
C VAL A 116 20.42 9.05 5.89
N ALA A 117 20.41 8.14 6.88
CA ALA A 117 20.13 6.72 6.69
C ALA A 117 18.63 6.47 6.44
N SER A 118 18.31 5.55 5.53
CA SER A 118 16.94 5.30 5.07
C SER A 118 16.54 3.82 5.18
N TYR A 119 15.28 3.54 5.47
CA TYR A 119 14.72 2.18 5.50
C TYR A 119 14.58 1.60 4.08
N ASN A 120 14.88 0.32 3.89
CA ASN A 120 14.67 -0.35 2.59
C ASN A 120 13.43 -1.26 2.56
N ASN A 121 12.92 -1.63 3.74
CA ASN A 121 11.80 -2.56 3.86
C ASN A 121 10.47 -1.89 4.17
N ILE A 122 10.47 -0.59 4.49
CA ILE A 122 9.27 0.18 4.74
C ILE A 122 9.40 1.61 4.23
N GLY A 123 8.30 2.19 3.76
CA GLY A 123 8.23 3.57 3.31
C GLY A 123 6.81 4.11 3.35
N PHE A 124 6.67 5.42 3.50
CA PHE A 124 5.41 6.10 3.79
C PHE A 124 5.12 7.22 2.80
N THR A 125 3.87 7.40 2.39
CA THR A 125 3.44 8.57 1.60
C THR A 125 2.38 9.35 2.37
N LEU A 126 2.30 10.66 2.15
CA LEU A 126 1.25 11.49 2.72
C LEU A 126 0.81 12.56 1.71
N ALA A 127 -0.47 12.60 1.40
CA ALA A 127 -1.09 13.51 0.44
C ALA A 127 -2.38 14.13 1.00
N LYS A 128 -2.75 15.33 0.54
CA LYS A 128 -4.07 15.93 0.78
C LYS A 128 -4.98 15.80 -0.44
N LEU A 129 -6.28 15.66 -0.21
CA LEU A 129 -7.31 15.74 -1.25
C LEU A 129 -7.70 17.20 -1.46
N VAL A 130 -7.27 17.78 -2.57
CA VAL A 130 -7.66 19.13 -2.96
C VAL A 130 -9.00 19.06 -3.71
N PRO A 131 -10.03 19.82 -3.30
CA PRO A 131 -11.28 19.94 -4.05
C PRO A 131 -11.04 20.42 -5.48
N GLY A 132 -11.91 20.03 -6.41
CA GLY A 132 -11.83 20.54 -7.77
C GLY A 132 -12.22 22.01 -7.83
N THR A 133 -11.53 22.79 -8.66
CA THR A 133 -11.93 24.18 -8.95
C THR A 133 -13.25 24.21 -9.74
N PRO A 134 -14.06 25.28 -9.66
CA PRO A 134 -15.19 25.48 -10.57
C PRO A 134 -14.77 25.25 -12.01
N SER A 135 -15.55 24.47 -12.76
CA SER A 135 -15.31 24.22 -14.18
C SER A 135 -15.96 25.29 -15.05
N LEU A 136 -15.69 25.26 -16.36
CA LEU A 136 -16.37 26.12 -17.34
C LEU A 136 -17.86 25.82 -17.48
N GLN A 137 -18.37 24.71 -16.93
CA GLN A 137 -19.79 24.41 -16.86
C GLN A 137 -20.39 25.02 -15.58
N PRO A 138 -21.37 25.95 -15.68
CA PRO A 138 -22.02 26.54 -14.52
C PRO A 138 -22.59 25.48 -13.56
N GLY A 139 -22.27 25.60 -12.27
CA GLY A 139 -22.71 24.67 -11.23
C GLY A 139 -21.91 23.37 -11.09
N ALA A 140 -20.94 23.10 -11.98
CA ALA A 140 -20.08 21.92 -11.87
C ALA A 140 -18.66 22.30 -11.41
N ALA A 141 -18.22 21.73 -10.28
CA ALA A 141 -16.80 21.68 -9.95
C ALA A 141 -16.09 20.64 -10.82
N GLY A 142 -14.83 20.90 -11.16
CA GLY A 142 -13.95 19.89 -11.75
C GLY A 142 -13.67 18.73 -10.79
N PRO A 143 -12.96 17.68 -11.23
CA PRO A 143 -12.57 16.59 -10.35
C PRO A 143 -11.62 17.08 -9.25
N SER A 144 -11.78 16.54 -8.04
CA SER A 144 -10.78 16.63 -6.98
C SER A 144 -9.43 16.03 -7.41
N LYS A 145 -8.34 16.33 -6.71
CA LYS A 145 -7.02 15.74 -6.99
C LYS A 145 -6.20 15.52 -5.73
N TRP A 146 -5.39 14.47 -5.72
CA TRP A 146 -4.39 14.26 -4.68
C TRP A 146 -3.20 15.18 -4.92
N VAL A 147 -2.69 15.80 -3.84
CA VAL A 147 -1.45 16.58 -3.83
C VAL A 147 -0.55 16.00 -2.75
N SER A 148 0.60 15.46 -3.15
CA SER A 148 1.56 14.84 -2.26
C SER A 148 2.41 15.89 -1.55
N TYR A 149 2.61 15.71 -0.25
CA TYR A 149 3.60 16.49 0.51
C TYR A 149 5.02 15.92 0.37
N MET A 150 5.18 14.73 -0.20
CA MET A 150 6.47 14.03 -0.31
C MET A 150 7.26 14.48 -1.54
N VAL A 151 7.48 15.80 -1.65
CA VAL A 151 8.08 16.48 -2.82
C VAL A 151 9.42 17.16 -2.50
N THR A 152 10.07 16.74 -1.41
CA THR A 152 11.41 17.18 -1.01
C THR A 152 12.33 15.99 -0.76
N LYS A 153 13.64 16.22 -0.81
CA LYS A 153 14.69 15.22 -0.52
C LYS A 153 15.74 15.82 0.43
N PRO A 154 16.34 15.04 1.34
CA PRO A 154 17.44 15.49 2.19
C PRO A 154 18.68 15.84 1.35
N ALA A 155 19.64 16.53 1.96
CA ALA A 155 20.93 16.81 1.36
C ALA A 155 21.73 15.52 1.09
N THR A 156 22.59 15.56 0.08
CA THR A 156 23.68 14.59 -0.11
C THR A 156 25.00 15.23 0.34
N THR A 157 26.09 14.47 0.34
CA THR A 157 27.44 15.02 0.58
C THR A 157 27.91 16.00 -0.52
N THR A 158 27.18 16.07 -1.65
CA THR A 158 27.53 16.86 -2.83
C THR A 158 26.41 17.80 -3.31
N SER A 159 25.27 17.85 -2.63
CA SER A 159 24.12 18.68 -3.04
C SER A 159 23.26 19.05 -1.83
N PRO A 160 22.72 20.27 -1.76
CA PRO A 160 21.81 20.67 -0.69
C PRO A 160 20.50 19.87 -0.75
N ALA A 161 19.71 19.96 0.33
CA ALA A 161 18.32 19.52 0.30
C ALA A 161 17.55 20.27 -0.80
N GLY A 162 16.56 19.63 -1.42
CA GLY A 162 15.89 20.20 -2.58
C GLY A 162 14.53 19.57 -2.89
N GLY A 163 13.88 20.08 -3.92
CA GLY A 163 12.63 19.51 -4.43
C GLY A 163 12.83 18.19 -5.17
N THR A 164 11.73 17.45 -5.32
CA THR A 164 11.60 16.26 -6.16
C THR A 164 10.14 16.09 -6.59
N TYR A 165 9.89 15.37 -7.68
CA TYR A 165 8.57 14.80 -7.92
C TYR A 165 8.17 13.88 -6.75
N PRO A 166 6.86 13.61 -6.55
CA PRO A 166 6.35 12.83 -5.43
C PRO A 166 7.08 11.49 -5.20
N THR A 167 7.47 11.27 -3.97
CA THR A 167 8.16 10.06 -3.49
C THR A 167 7.55 9.57 -2.17
N PHE A 168 8.29 8.78 -1.41
CA PHE A 168 7.94 8.29 -0.07
C PHE A 168 9.00 8.77 0.94
N ASP A 169 8.55 9.02 2.18
CA ASP A 169 9.42 9.21 3.33
C ASP A 169 9.89 7.84 3.83
N LYS A 170 11.19 7.67 3.97
CA LYS A 170 11.83 6.49 4.57
C LYS A 170 13.07 6.86 5.40
N GLU A 171 13.28 8.15 5.61
CA GLU A 171 14.43 8.71 6.33
C GLU A 171 14.14 8.96 7.81
N GLY A 172 12.87 8.87 8.21
CA GLY A 172 12.38 9.16 9.57
C GLY A 172 12.81 8.14 10.63
N THR A 173 12.07 8.10 11.73
CA THR A 173 12.37 7.23 12.87
C THR A 173 11.25 6.23 13.07
N LEU A 174 11.56 4.95 12.88
CA LEU A 174 10.71 3.81 13.18
C LEU A 174 11.11 3.19 14.52
N VAL A 175 10.18 3.16 15.46
CA VAL A 175 10.24 2.38 16.69
C VAL A 175 9.46 1.08 16.47
N ASP A 176 10.07 -0.04 16.82
CA ASP A 176 9.47 -1.37 16.86
C ASP A 176 9.27 -1.75 18.33
N ASN A 177 8.04 -2.10 18.72
CA ASN A 177 7.69 -2.42 20.10
C ASN A 177 7.91 -3.90 20.45
N GLY A 178 8.36 -4.73 19.50
CA GLY A 178 8.67 -6.15 19.71
C GLY A 178 7.47 -7.11 19.64
N ASP A 179 6.26 -6.60 19.35
CA ASP A 179 5.00 -7.36 19.20
C ASP A 179 4.36 -7.22 17.81
N GLY A 180 5.09 -6.61 16.87
CA GLY A 180 4.62 -6.24 15.54
C GLY A 180 3.89 -4.89 15.48
N THR A 181 3.72 -4.18 16.60
CA THR A 181 3.30 -2.77 16.58
C THR A 181 4.50 -1.83 16.42
N TYR A 182 4.29 -0.76 15.67
CA TYR A 182 5.31 0.21 15.31
C TYR A 182 4.83 1.64 15.50
N GLN A 183 5.78 2.55 15.70
CA GLN A 183 5.57 4.00 15.57
C GLN A 183 6.58 4.58 14.58
N TYR A 184 6.10 5.21 13.51
CA TYR A 184 6.92 5.98 12.57
C TYR A 184 6.72 7.48 12.78
N THR A 185 7.81 8.20 13.02
CA THR A 185 7.85 9.66 12.95
C THR A 185 8.50 10.06 11.62
N PHE A 186 7.79 10.82 10.80
CA PHE A 186 8.27 11.26 9.48
C PHE A 186 9.53 12.13 9.60
N TYR A 187 10.44 12.01 8.63
CA TYR A 187 11.54 12.96 8.47
C TYR A 187 11.02 14.30 7.93
N ARG A 188 10.10 14.26 6.96
CA ARG A 188 9.47 15.44 6.38
C ARG A 188 8.32 15.95 7.24
N ASP A 189 8.41 17.20 7.66
CA ASP A 189 7.32 17.91 8.30
C ASP A 189 6.38 18.55 7.26
N VAL A 190 5.22 17.93 7.06
CA VAL A 190 4.21 18.41 6.10
C VAL A 190 3.59 19.75 6.49
N THR A 191 3.73 20.21 7.74
CA THR A 191 3.28 21.55 8.13
C THR A 191 4.22 22.65 7.63
N LYS A 192 5.47 22.30 7.30
CA LYS A 192 6.53 23.24 6.86
C LYS A 192 6.96 23.06 5.40
N VAL A 193 6.48 22.01 4.71
CA VAL A 193 6.96 21.67 3.36
C VAL A 193 6.67 22.76 2.32
N LYS A 194 5.60 23.55 2.50
CA LYS A 194 5.34 24.76 1.70
C LYS A 194 6.51 25.74 1.74
N ASP A 195 7.04 26.02 2.93
CA ASP A 195 8.10 27.01 3.13
C ASP A 195 9.44 26.50 2.61
N VAL A 196 9.71 25.19 2.80
CA VAL A 196 10.88 24.51 2.20
C VAL A 196 10.82 24.62 0.67
N VAL A 197 9.67 24.34 0.06
CA VAL A 197 9.51 24.47 -1.40
C VAL A 197 9.59 25.93 -1.84
N ALA A 198 9.02 26.88 -1.09
CA ALA A 198 9.12 28.31 -1.39
C ALA A 198 10.57 28.83 -1.41
N SER A 199 11.48 28.25 -0.61
CA SER A 199 12.91 28.60 -0.62
C SER A 199 13.71 28.05 -1.81
N LEU A 200 13.14 27.16 -2.64
CA LEU A 200 13.83 26.59 -3.79
C LEU A 200 13.99 27.63 -4.92
N ALA A 201 15.13 27.62 -5.59
CA ALA A 201 15.28 28.30 -6.88
C ALA A 201 14.45 27.58 -7.95
N ASP A 202 13.85 28.33 -8.87
CA ASP A 202 13.33 27.75 -10.12
C ASP A 202 14.46 27.63 -11.14
N ASP A 203 14.42 26.59 -11.97
CA ASP A 203 15.21 26.50 -13.20
C ASP A 203 14.31 26.10 -14.40
N ALA A 204 14.92 25.77 -15.54
CA ALA A 204 14.20 25.44 -16.76
C ALA A 204 13.26 24.21 -16.66
N THR A 205 13.46 23.31 -15.68
CA THR A 205 12.62 22.12 -15.48
C THR A 205 12.12 21.93 -14.04
N HIS A 206 12.76 22.56 -13.05
CA HIS A 206 12.37 22.53 -11.64
C HIS A 206 11.56 23.77 -11.26
N LEU A 207 10.32 23.87 -11.74
CA LEU A 207 9.43 24.97 -11.40
C LEU A 207 8.65 24.66 -10.11
N LYS A 208 8.77 25.48 -9.06
CA LYS A 208 7.98 25.35 -7.81
C LYS A 208 6.48 25.22 -8.07
N ALA A 209 5.97 25.92 -9.08
CA ALA A 209 4.56 25.87 -9.49
C ALA A 209 4.10 24.46 -9.91
N ASP A 210 5.00 23.61 -10.42
CA ASP A 210 4.67 22.23 -10.77
C ASP A 210 4.37 21.38 -9.52
N LEU A 211 4.91 21.73 -8.35
CA LEU A 211 4.64 21.04 -7.08
C LEU A 211 3.28 21.40 -6.45
N GLY A 212 2.56 22.38 -7.00
CA GLY A 212 1.21 22.75 -6.58
C GLY A 212 1.12 23.42 -5.21
N ASP A 213 -0.11 23.56 -4.69
CA ASP A 213 -0.33 24.12 -3.36
C ASP A 213 -0.06 23.09 -2.26
N LEU A 214 1.03 23.33 -1.53
CA LEU A 214 1.50 22.51 -0.40
C LEU A 214 1.08 23.07 0.96
N THR A 215 0.17 24.04 1.02
CA THR A 215 -0.38 24.56 2.28
C THR A 215 -1.05 23.43 3.06
N TYR A 216 -0.59 23.18 4.29
CA TYR A 216 -1.22 22.20 5.17
C TYR A 216 -2.59 22.70 5.64
N ASP A 217 -3.60 21.84 5.58
CA ASP A 217 -4.97 22.13 6.00
C ASP A 217 -5.56 20.91 6.71
N ALA A 218 -5.69 20.98 8.04
CA ALA A 218 -6.19 19.89 8.87
C ALA A 218 -7.66 19.51 8.59
N THR A 219 -8.41 20.36 7.88
CA THR A 219 -9.83 20.15 7.56
C THR A 219 -10.06 19.32 6.30
N LEU A 220 -9.04 19.18 5.44
CA LEU A 220 -9.11 18.36 4.24
C LEU A 220 -8.80 16.89 4.55
N THR A 221 -9.42 15.99 3.79
CA THR A 221 -9.05 14.57 3.80
C THR A 221 -7.59 14.39 3.39
N HIS A 222 -6.85 13.66 4.20
CA HIS A 222 -5.48 13.24 3.96
C HIS A 222 -5.44 11.74 3.69
N ARG A 223 -4.55 11.30 2.79
CA ARG A 223 -4.25 9.89 2.55
C ARG A 223 -2.82 9.58 2.98
N LEU A 224 -2.70 8.74 4.00
CA LEU A 224 -1.47 8.04 4.34
C LEU A 224 -1.36 6.80 3.45
N GLY A 225 -0.19 6.56 2.86
CA GLY A 225 0.18 5.25 2.30
C GLY A 225 1.31 4.62 3.10
N ILE A 226 1.26 3.30 3.29
CA ILE A 226 2.34 2.50 3.90
C ILE A 226 2.70 1.38 2.93
N MET A 227 3.99 1.21 2.65
CA MET A 227 4.52 0.12 1.80
C MET A 227 5.50 -0.73 2.59
N ILE A 228 5.31 -2.05 2.62
CA ILE A 228 6.29 -3.02 3.13
C ILE A 228 6.84 -3.83 1.95
N TYR A 229 8.15 -3.81 1.76
CA TYR A 229 8.78 -4.24 0.51
C TYR A 229 10.28 -4.57 0.65
N GLY A 230 11.00 -4.55 -0.47
CA GLY A 230 12.46 -4.55 -0.50
C GLY A 230 13.10 -5.93 -0.51
N ASN A 231 14.42 -5.95 -0.39
CA ASN A 231 15.20 -7.18 -0.28
C ASN A 231 15.34 -7.61 1.18
N GLN A 232 15.64 -8.88 1.43
CA GLN A 232 15.97 -9.38 2.76
C GLN A 232 17.12 -8.58 3.38
N PRO A 233 17.08 -8.22 4.68
CA PRO A 233 18.20 -7.60 5.37
C PRO A 233 19.51 -8.37 5.15
N GLY A 234 20.58 -7.65 4.79
CA GLY A 234 21.88 -8.23 4.41
C GLY A 234 22.03 -8.62 2.93
N THR A 235 20.99 -8.45 2.10
CA THR A 235 21.00 -8.86 0.68
C THR A 235 20.74 -7.69 -0.28
N GLY A 236 21.33 -7.76 -1.48
CA GLY A 236 21.29 -6.64 -2.43
C GLY A 236 21.89 -5.38 -1.80
N THR A 237 21.28 -4.22 -2.05
CA THR A 237 21.64 -2.96 -1.39
C THR A 237 21.02 -2.77 0.00
N ASN A 238 20.32 -3.78 0.57
CA ASN A 238 19.77 -3.72 1.94
C ASN A 238 20.83 -4.09 2.99
N THR A 239 21.95 -3.37 2.97
CA THR A 239 23.13 -3.51 3.81
C THR A 239 23.43 -2.18 4.47
N SER A 240 24.10 -2.13 5.63
CA SER A 240 24.28 -0.89 6.40
C SER A 240 24.87 0.28 5.59
N ASN A 241 25.77 -0.01 4.65
CA ASN A 241 26.43 0.96 3.77
C ASN A 241 25.80 1.08 2.35
N ALA A 242 24.65 0.45 2.11
CA ALA A 242 23.98 0.32 0.82
C ALA A 242 24.77 -0.36 -0.31
N VAL A 243 25.89 -1.05 -0.01
CA VAL A 243 26.71 -1.76 -1.01
C VAL A 243 26.25 -3.21 -1.13
N GLN A 244 26.06 -3.68 -2.37
CA GLN A 244 25.73 -5.08 -2.64
C GLN A 244 26.97 -5.97 -2.56
N VAL A 245 26.98 -6.85 -1.55
CA VAL A 245 27.98 -7.93 -1.40
C VAL A 245 27.35 -9.34 -1.53
N THR A 246 26.04 -9.45 -1.30
CA THR A 246 25.25 -10.68 -1.43
C THR A 246 24.14 -10.45 -2.45
N ALA A 247 23.84 -11.44 -3.29
CA ALA A 247 22.75 -11.34 -4.27
C ALA A 247 21.42 -10.98 -3.62
N ALA A 248 20.62 -10.13 -4.27
CA ALA A 248 19.36 -9.63 -3.74
C ALA A 248 18.30 -10.74 -3.59
N VAL A 249 17.68 -10.83 -2.42
CA VAL A 249 16.53 -11.72 -2.16
C VAL A 249 15.28 -10.85 -2.00
N PRO A 250 14.48 -10.63 -3.05
CA PRO A 250 13.32 -9.73 -2.99
C PRO A 250 12.16 -10.34 -2.21
N MET A 251 11.41 -9.50 -1.49
CA MET A 251 10.09 -9.85 -0.95
C MET A 251 9.09 -10.00 -2.10
N ILE A 252 8.42 -11.16 -2.19
CA ILE A 252 7.44 -11.41 -3.26
C ILE A 252 6.10 -10.77 -2.94
N ASN A 253 5.61 -10.92 -1.71
CA ASN A 253 4.29 -10.38 -1.32
C ASN A 253 4.44 -9.00 -0.68
N THR A 254 4.78 -8.00 -1.48
CA THR A 254 4.88 -6.63 -0.97
C THR A 254 3.49 -6.09 -0.58
N LEU A 255 3.39 -5.51 0.61
CA LEU A 255 2.16 -4.88 1.09
C LEU A 255 2.08 -3.43 0.61
N ASN A 256 0.90 -2.99 0.19
CA ASN A 256 0.53 -1.58 0.18
C ASN A 256 -0.73 -1.45 1.04
N ALA A 257 -0.69 -0.58 2.03
CA ALA A 257 -1.84 -0.19 2.84
C ALA A 257 -2.07 1.32 2.70
N TYR A 258 -3.29 1.78 2.96
CA TYR A 258 -3.60 3.21 3.01
C TYR A 258 -4.66 3.49 4.08
N LEU A 259 -4.68 4.74 4.55
CA LEU A 259 -5.73 5.28 5.40
C LEU A 259 -6.11 6.67 4.89
N ASP A 260 -7.40 6.86 4.63
CA ASP A 260 -7.99 8.20 4.52
C ASP A 260 -8.44 8.67 5.91
N PHE A 261 -8.03 9.87 6.30
CA PHE A 261 -8.34 10.47 7.59
C PHE A 261 -8.44 11.99 7.47
N ARG A 262 -8.96 12.68 8.50
CA ARG A 262 -8.77 14.13 8.66
C ARG A 262 -7.88 14.40 9.87
N PRO A 263 -6.83 15.22 9.73
CA PRO A 263 -5.98 15.56 10.86
C PRO A 263 -6.69 16.30 12.02
N ASP A 264 -7.82 16.97 11.75
CA ASP A 264 -8.67 17.60 12.78
C ASP A 264 -9.57 16.63 13.56
N GLY A 265 -9.48 15.32 13.30
CA GLY A 265 -10.23 14.28 13.98
C GLY A 265 -11.69 14.14 13.55
N GLN A 266 -12.16 14.94 12.59
CA GLN A 266 -13.53 14.82 12.06
C GLN A 266 -13.66 13.63 11.10
N PRO A 267 -14.89 13.09 10.90
CA PRO A 267 -15.13 12.05 9.91
C PRO A 267 -14.76 12.48 8.49
N VAL A 268 -14.18 11.54 7.72
CA VAL A 268 -13.94 11.71 6.28
C VAL A 268 -15.26 11.70 5.53
N THR A 269 -15.71 12.87 5.08
CA THR A 269 -16.93 13.03 4.27
C THR A 269 -16.65 13.04 2.76
N THR A 270 -15.39 13.23 2.36
CA THR A 270 -14.96 13.24 0.95
C THR A 270 -13.68 12.41 0.79
N SER A 271 -13.66 11.52 -0.19
CA SER A 271 -12.45 10.79 -0.60
C SER A 271 -12.41 10.69 -2.13
N ARG A 272 -11.31 10.20 -2.69
CA ARG A 272 -11.10 9.98 -4.12
C ARG A 272 -10.55 8.58 -4.38
N THR A 273 -11.45 7.61 -4.36
CA THR A 273 -11.24 6.24 -4.87
C THR A 273 -12.00 6.11 -6.18
N VAL A 274 -11.27 6.23 -7.30
CA VAL A 274 -11.86 6.23 -8.66
C VAL A 274 -11.93 4.81 -9.24
N VAL A 275 -10.98 3.95 -8.86
CA VAL A 275 -10.90 2.54 -9.24
C VAL A 275 -10.50 1.71 -8.02
N ILE A 276 -10.96 0.46 -7.98
CA ILE A 276 -10.56 -0.53 -6.96
C ILE A 276 -9.62 -1.55 -7.61
N LYS A 277 -8.66 -2.08 -6.83
CA LYS A 277 -7.65 -3.03 -7.34
C LYS A 277 -8.28 -4.24 -8.04
N ASP A 278 -9.40 -4.76 -7.51
CA ASP A 278 -10.09 -5.92 -8.07
C ASP A 278 -10.65 -5.71 -9.48
N SER A 279 -10.93 -4.45 -9.88
CA SER A 279 -11.32 -4.15 -11.26
C SER A 279 -10.19 -4.40 -12.27
N CYS A 280 -8.94 -4.38 -11.83
CA CYS A 280 -7.77 -4.71 -12.65
C CYS A 280 -7.52 -6.23 -12.73
N SER A 281 -7.94 -6.99 -11.70
CA SER A 281 -7.59 -8.41 -11.52
C SER A 281 -8.05 -9.31 -12.67
N ALA A 282 -9.13 -8.97 -13.38
CA ALA A 282 -9.61 -9.73 -14.54
C ALA A 282 -8.56 -9.90 -15.66
N CYS A 283 -7.67 -8.92 -15.83
CA CYS A 283 -6.57 -8.96 -16.81
C CYS A 283 -5.18 -9.09 -16.15
N HIS A 284 -5.05 -8.72 -14.87
CA HIS A 284 -3.77 -8.56 -14.17
C HIS A 284 -3.56 -9.48 -12.95
N ALA A 285 -4.42 -10.46 -12.68
CA ALA A 285 -4.19 -11.43 -11.61
C ALA A 285 -2.80 -12.07 -11.72
N GLY A 286 -2.01 -12.02 -10.63
CA GLY A 286 -0.63 -12.55 -10.58
C GLY A 286 0.41 -11.80 -11.41
N LYS A 287 0.11 -10.58 -11.87
CA LYS A 287 1.05 -9.71 -12.60
C LYS A 287 1.40 -8.48 -11.77
N GLY A 288 2.63 -7.99 -11.92
CA GLY A 288 2.98 -6.65 -11.48
C GLY A 288 2.19 -5.59 -12.26
N ILE A 289 1.64 -4.60 -11.57
CA ILE A 289 0.84 -3.50 -12.17
C ILE A 289 1.41 -2.11 -11.87
N GLY A 290 2.68 -2.05 -11.48
CA GLY A 290 3.38 -0.82 -11.14
C GLY A 290 4.87 -1.12 -10.94
N HIS A 291 5.54 -0.29 -10.13
CA HIS A 291 6.97 -0.43 -9.85
C HIS A 291 7.29 -1.77 -9.15
N ALA A 292 7.73 -2.76 -9.91
CA ALA A 292 8.12 -4.10 -9.45
C ALA A 292 9.65 -4.25 -9.36
N ASN A 293 10.15 -4.92 -8.33
CA ASN A 293 11.59 -5.04 -8.05
C ASN A 293 12.31 -6.17 -8.81
N SER A 294 11.65 -6.86 -9.73
CA SER A 294 12.25 -7.91 -10.56
C SER A 294 11.52 -8.04 -11.90
N PRO A 295 12.23 -8.20 -13.03
CA PRO A 295 11.64 -8.27 -14.37
C PRO A 295 10.88 -9.58 -14.65
N ASN A 296 11.12 -10.66 -13.89
CA ASN A 296 10.53 -11.98 -14.11
C ASN A 296 9.52 -12.37 -13.01
N SER A 297 8.79 -11.40 -12.48
CA SER A 297 8.23 -11.49 -11.12
C SER A 297 6.72 -11.79 -11.02
N SER A 298 6.16 -12.46 -12.03
CA SER A 298 4.85 -13.11 -11.93
C SER A 298 5.00 -14.50 -11.29
N THR A 299 4.80 -14.59 -9.97
CA THR A 299 4.73 -15.86 -9.24
C THR A 299 3.32 -16.06 -8.71
N ASP A 300 2.63 -17.10 -9.16
CA ASP A 300 1.42 -17.71 -8.58
C ASP A 300 0.45 -16.75 -7.86
N GLY A 301 -0.09 -15.77 -8.59
CA GLY A 301 -1.11 -14.85 -8.07
C GLY A 301 -0.61 -13.73 -7.15
N ASN A 302 0.68 -13.69 -6.81
CA ASN A 302 1.25 -12.69 -5.90
C ASN A 302 1.58 -11.37 -6.63
N TYR A 303 1.52 -10.26 -5.89
CA TYR A 303 1.79 -8.92 -6.41
C TYR A 303 3.12 -8.38 -5.90
N ILE A 304 4.07 -8.14 -6.81
CA ILE A 304 5.37 -7.55 -6.47
C ILE A 304 5.35 -6.03 -6.71
N GLY A 305 5.78 -5.29 -5.69
CA GLY A 305 5.98 -3.85 -5.71
C GLY A 305 4.72 -3.03 -5.44
N ARG A 306 4.56 -1.91 -6.17
CA ARG A 306 3.41 -1.01 -6.01
C ARG A 306 2.23 -1.51 -6.84
N ASN A 307 1.12 -1.82 -6.17
CA ASN A 307 -0.01 -2.57 -6.72
C ASN A 307 -1.41 -2.17 -6.19
N ASP A 308 -1.53 -1.25 -5.23
CA ASP A 308 -2.85 -0.66 -4.88
C ASP A 308 -3.02 0.71 -5.56
N PRO A 309 -4.06 0.93 -6.40
CA PRO A 309 -4.37 2.23 -6.98
C PRO A 309 -4.44 3.36 -5.95
N ASN A 310 -4.91 3.10 -4.73
CA ASN A 310 -5.01 4.09 -3.66
C ASN A 310 -3.65 4.53 -3.14
N PHE A 311 -2.65 3.64 -3.16
CA PHE A 311 -1.26 3.98 -2.91
C PHE A 311 -0.66 4.71 -4.11
N CYS A 312 -0.88 4.23 -5.33
CA CYS A 312 -0.32 4.81 -6.56
C CYS A 312 -0.67 6.29 -6.73
N VAL A 313 -1.92 6.70 -6.47
CA VAL A 313 -2.34 8.12 -6.59
C VAL A 313 -1.67 9.08 -5.59
N THR A 314 -0.98 8.58 -4.57
CA THR A 314 -0.17 9.44 -3.66
C THR A 314 1.18 9.86 -4.25
N CYS A 315 1.62 9.19 -5.32
CA CYS A 315 2.81 9.53 -6.10
C CYS A 315 2.47 10.00 -7.53
N HIS A 316 1.53 9.33 -8.19
CA HIS A 316 1.12 9.61 -9.57
C HIS A 316 0.13 10.79 -9.65
N THR A 317 0.61 11.97 -9.28
CA THR A 317 -0.09 13.27 -9.40
C THR A 317 0.56 14.10 -10.51
N ASP A 318 -0.09 15.18 -10.96
CA ASP A 318 0.49 16.15 -11.89
C ASP A 318 1.84 16.76 -11.41
N GLN A 319 2.16 16.69 -10.11
CA GLN A 319 3.47 17.10 -9.58
C GLN A 319 4.65 16.27 -10.12
N THR A 320 4.37 15.11 -10.72
CA THR A 320 5.39 14.25 -11.34
C THR A 320 6.09 14.86 -12.55
N LYS A 321 5.63 16.00 -13.08
CA LYS A 321 6.34 16.77 -14.12
C LYS A 321 7.53 17.59 -13.59
N TYR A 322 7.63 17.81 -12.28
CA TYR A 322 8.72 18.59 -11.68
C TYR A 322 10.09 17.96 -11.95
N GLY A 323 11.00 18.75 -12.51
CA GLY A 323 12.33 18.33 -12.95
C GLY A 323 12.40 17.82 -14.39
N PHE A 324 11.29 17.80 -15.13
CA PHE A 324 11.26 17.33 -16.52
C PHE A 324 10.92 18.43 -17.54
N PRO A 325 11.64 18.49 -18.67
CA PRO A 325 11.34 19.40 -19.77
C PRO A 325 10.08 18.96 -20.50
N GLU A 326 9.45 19.91 -21.19
CA GLU A 326 8.36 19.67 -22.14
C GLU A 326 8.82 18.72 -23.26
N VAL A 327 8.00 17.73 -23.60
CA VAL A 327 8.35 16.76 -24.65
C VAL A 327 8.38 17.45 -26.02
N THR A 328 9.40 17.15 -26.82
CA THR A 328 9.49 17.65 -28.19
C THR A 328 8.77 16.70 -29.13
N THR A 329 8.26 17.23 -30.24
CA THR A 329 7.77 16.42 -31.37
C THR A 329 8.66 16.58 -32.59
N ASP A 330 8.45 15.72 -33.57
CA ASP A 330 8.92 15.93 -34.94
C ASP A 330 8.18 17.09 -35.64
N SER A 331 8.55 17.38 -36.89
CA SER A 331 7.94 18.46 -37.69
C SER A 331 6.48 18.22 -38.06
N THR A 332 5.98 16.98 -37.99
CA THR A 332 4.55 16.68 -38.18
C THR A 332 3.73 16.84 -36.90
N GLY A 333 4.39 16.89 -35.74
CA GLY A 333 3.72 16.89 -34.43
C GLY A 333 3.20 15.51 -33.99
N MET A 334 3.43 14.46 -34.77
CA MET A 334 2.84 13.12 -34.57
C MET A 334 3.76 12.14 -33.83
N VAL A 335 5.07 12.42 -33.77
CA VAL A 335 6.05 11.57 -33.09
C VAL A 335 6.69 12.35 -31.95
N TYR A 336 6.67 11.83 -30.73
CA TYR A 336 7.47 12.38 -29.64
C TYR A 336 8.95 12.01 -29.83
N THR A 337 9.82 13.02 -29.76
CA THR A 337 11.26 12.90 -30.09
C THR A 337 12.18 13.03 -28.88
N SER A 338 11.64 13.33 -27.69
CA SER A 338 12.36 13.37 -26.42
C SER A 338 11.62 12.62 -25.30
N ALA A 339 12.10 12.71 -24.06
CA ALA A 339 11.56 11.96 -22.93
C ALA A 339 10.08 12.33 -22.64
N TYR A 340 9.19 11.34 -22.73
CA TYR A 340 7.75 11.50 -22.52
C TYR A 340 7.39 11.65 -21.03
N LYS A 341 7.67 12.81 -20.43
CA LYS A 341 7.49 13.06 -18.99
C LYS A 341 6.60 14.27 -18.67
N ARG A 342 6.73 15.35 -19.43
CA ARG A 342 5.85 16.53 -19.42
C ARG A 342 5.28 16.75 -20.82
N VAL A 343 3.98 17.02 -20.93
CA VAL A 343 3.27 17.13 -22.21
C VAL A 343 2.13 18.15 -22.07
N ASN A 344 2.17 19.19 -22.88
CA ASN A 344 1.32 20.38 -22.82
C ASN A 344 1.28 20.99 -21.40
N GLY A 345 2.43 21.08 -20.72
CA GLY A 345 2.54 21.61 -19.36
C GLY A 345 1.95 20.71 -18.25
N GLN A 346 1.48 19.50 -18.58
CA GLN A 346 0.94 18.51 -17.66
C GLN A 346 1.88 17.31 -17.53
N SER A 347 1.82 16.57 -16.44
CA SER A 347 2.55 15.31 -16.33
C SER A 347 2.02 14.25 -17.31
N ALA A 348 2.93 13.41 -17.83
CA ALA A 348 2.60 12.14 -18.46
C ALA A 348 2.19 11.06 -17.44
N PHE A 349 2.64 11.20 -16.19
CA PHE A 349 2.54 10.20 -15.12
C PHE A 349 1.46 10.49 -14.08
N ASP A 350 0.61 11.50 -14.29
CA ASP A 350 -0.63 11.67 -13.52
C ASP A 350 -1.53 10.43 -13.74
N TYR A 351 -2.03 9.85 -12.65
CA TYR A 351 -2.50 8.46 -12.66
C TYR A 351 -3.55 8.13 -13.73
N PRO A 352 -4.65 8.89 -13.91
CA PRO A 352 -5.65 8.60 -14.93
C PRO A 352 -5.07 8.65 -16.35
N ARG A 353 -4.19 9.63 -16.63
CA ARG A 353 -3.56 9.79 -17.94
C ARG A 353 -2.65 8.61 -18.25
N MET A 354 -1.74 8.28 -17.33
CA MET A 354 -0.80 7.17 -17.47
C MET A 354 -1.54 5.85 -17.74
N ILE A 355 -2.58 5.56 -16.95
CA ILE A 355 -3.37 4.34 -17.09
C ILE A 355 -4.11 4.33 -18.43
N HIS A 356 -4.81 5.40 -18.82
CA HIS A 356 -5.50 5.43 -20.13
C HIS A 356 -4.54 5.26 -21.30
N GLN A 357 -3.41 5.97 -21.32
CA GLN A 357 -2.45 5.90 -22.42
C GLN A 357 -1.79 4.51 -22.52
N THR A 358 -1.48 3.88 -21.39
CA THR A 358 -0.97 2.49 -21.35
C THR A 358 -1.96 1.49 -21.95
N HIS A 359 -3.27 1.65 -21.69
CA HIS A 359 -4.30 0.72 -22.17
C HIS A 359 -4.79 1.02 -23.60
N MET A 360 -4.68 2.26 -24.08
CA MET A 360 -4.93 2.57 -25.50
C MET A 360 -3.85 1.96 -26.41
N GLY A 361 -2.59 1.92 -25.97
CA GLY A 361 -1.51 1.24 -26.69
C GLY A 361 -1.37 1.69 -28.15
N GLN A 362 -1.66 0.78 -29.09
CA GLN A 362 -1.58 1.02 -30.52
C GLN A 362 -2.68 1.94 -31.08
N ASP A 363 -3.77 2.18 -30.33
CA ASP A 363 -4.87 3.06 -30.74
C ASP A 363 -4.58 4.55 -30.45
N LEU A 364 -3.40 4.86 -29.91
CA LEU A 364 -2.90 6.22 -29.77
C LEU A 364 -2.52 6.79 -31.13
N THR A 365 -3.03 7.98 -31.46
CA THR A 365 -2.79 8.63 -32.76
C THR A 365 -1.36 9.13 -32.96
N LYS A 366 -0.63 9.40 -31.87
CA LYS A 366 0.80 9.75 -31.90
C LYS A 366 1.67 8.53 -31.62
N THR A 367 2.96 8.62 -31.92
CA THR A 367 3.96 7.59 -31.57
C THR A 367 5.09 8.18 -30.74
N GLY A 368 6.04 7.36 -30.29
CA GLY A 368 7.14 7.79 -29.41
C GLY A 368 6.77 7.90 -27.91
N TYR A 369 5.62 7.37 -27.50
CA TYR A 369 5.24 7.26 -26.08
C TYR A 369 6.23 6.36 -25.32
N ASN A 370 7.19 6.97 -24.63
CA ASN A 370 8.20 6.25 -23.84
C ASN A 370 7.99 6.43 -22.33
N LEU A 371 6.94 5.81 -21.79
CA LEU A 371 6.63 5.80 -20.35
C LEU A 371 7.68 5.04 -19.51
N ASN A 372 8.52 4.22 -20.13
CA ASN A 372 9.57 3.45 -19.45
C ASN A 372 10.98 4.07 -19.59
N GLY A 373 11.10 5.23 -20.25
CA GLY A 373 12.36 5.94 -20.47
C GLY A 373 12.84 6.71 -19.23
N HIS A 374 13.02 6.00 -18.12
CA HIS A 374 13.45 6.54 -16.84
C HIS A 374 14.96 6.40 -16.62
#